data_AF-A0ABD3EV80-F1
#
_entry.id   AF-A0ABD3EV80-F1
#
_cell.length_a   1.000
_cell.length_b   1.000
_cell.length_c   1.000
_cell.angle_alpha   90.00
_cell.angle_beta   90.00
_cell.angle_gamma   90.00
#
_symmetry.space_group_name_H-M   'P 1'
#
loop_
_entity.id
_entity.type
_entity.pdbx_description
1 polymer ?
#
loop_
_entity_poly.entity_id
_entity_poly.type
_entity_poly.pdbx_seq_one_letter_code
_entity_poly.pdbx_strand_id
1 'polypeptide(L)'
;MARGNKSRLEDHTDGAAVAQSLQSKRTKTSTKRTYSSKLTTMTSWLKVHHPDTVDGLSNAMRIPLLKDAILAFFGHICSAAETCDRDNVTSSEAASAPLAASSVWGYRSALVDVYRSQLLELDPQVDTELRRVLEGYEKVINNLKNVE
;
A
#
# COMPACT_ATOMS: atom_id res chain seq x y z
N MET A 1 7.67 -14.81 66.12
CA MET A 1 6.40 -14.41 65.49
C MET A 1 6.70 -13.66 64.20
N ALA A 2 5.96 -14.02 63.14
CA ALA A 2 5.74 -13.36 61.84
C ALA A 2 6.95 -12.81 61.03
N ARG A 3 7.32 -13.60 60.01
CA ARG A 3 7.96 -13.15 58.76
C ARG A 3 7.01 -12.22 58.00
N GLY A 4 7.53 -11.13 57.46
CA GLY A 4 6.79 -10.22 56.57
C GLY A 4 7.71 -9.61 55.52
N ASN A 5 8.29 -10.44 54.65
CA ASN A 5 9.00 -9.94 53.48
C ASN A 5 7.96 -9.41 52.47
N LYS A 6 7.92 -8.10 52.35
CA LYS A 6 7.14 -7.36 51.36
C LYS A 6 7.83 -7.54 50.00
N SER A 7 7.46 -8.57 49.25
CA SER A 7 7.85 -8.69 47.84
C SER A 7 7.13 -7.59 47.07
N ARG A 8 7.85 -6.48 46.87
CA ARG A 8 7.52 -5.44 45.90
C ARG A 8 7.58 -6.11 44.53
N LEU A 9 6.40 -6.44 44.01
CA LEU A 9 6.19 -6.91 42.65
C LEU A 9 6.57 -5.72 41.74
N GLU A 10 7.84 -5.65 41.36
CA GLU A 10 8.25 -4.80 40.26
C GLU A 10 7.78 -5.50 39.00
N ASP A 11 6.59 -5.11 38.55
CA ASP A 11 6.08 -5.36 37.22
C ASP A 11 6.95 -4.58 36.23
N HIS A 12 8.19 -5.04 36.08
CA HIS A 12 9.11 -4.53 35.09
C HIS A 12 8.66 -5.14 33.77
N THR A 13 7.73 -4.48 33.11
CA THR A 13 7.33 -4.83 31.76
C THR A 13 8.58 -4.67 30.89
N ASP A 14 9.21 -5.79 30.56
CA ASP A 14 10.44 -5.80 29.79
C ASP A 14 10.13 -5.26 28.39
N GLY A 15 10.53 -4.00 28.15
CA GLY A 15 10.36 -3.33 26.87
C GLY A 15 10.96 -4.12 25.71
N ALA A 16 11.98 -4.97 25.97
CA ALA A 16 12.54 -5.86 24.97
C ALA A 16 11.57 -7.00 24.62
N ALA A 17 10.89 -7.60 25.60
CA ALA A 17 9.86 -8.62 25.37
C ALA A 17 8.66 -8.03 24.59
N VAL A 18 8.26 -6.80 24.90
CA VAL A 18 7.22 -6.09 24.14
C VAL A 18 7.69 -5.79 22.71
N ALA A 19 8.92 -5.31 22.54
CA ALA A 19 9.48 -5.05 21.22
C ALA A 19 9.59 -6.34 20.37
N GLN A 20 10.02 -7.45 20.94
CA GLN A 20 10.06 -8.76 20.27
C GLN A 20 8.65 -9.29 19.94
N SER A 21 7.68 -9.09 20.82
CA SER A 21 6.26 -9.40 20.55
C SER A 21 5.69 -8.55 19.41
N LEU A 22 6.02 -7.26 19.35
CA LEU A 22 5.60 -6.39 18.26
C LEU A 22 6.33 -6.70 16.94
N GLN A 23 7.63 -7.04 17.00
CA GLN A 23 8.41 -7.48 15.84
C GLN A 23 7.90 -8.82 15.28
N SER A 24 7.59 -9.80 16.13
CA SER A 24 7.01 -11.08 15.71
C SER A 24 5.60 -10.92 15.11
N LYS A 25 4.81 -9.96 15.59
CA LYS A 25 3.50 -9.60 15.01
C LYS A 25 3.60 -8.83 13.68
N ARG A 26 4.75 -8.19 13.39
CA ARG A 26 4.99 -7.41 12.16
C ARG A 26 5.17 -8.30 10.92
N THR A 27 5.64 -9.53 11.08
CA THR A 27 6.10 -10.35 9.96
C THR A 27 5.19 -11.56 9.74
N LYS A 28 4.34 -11.44 8.71
CA LYS A 28 4.13 -12.44 7.62
C LYS A 28 2.68 -12.68 7.21
N THR A 29 1.65 -12.41 8.02
CA THR A 29 0.26 -12.77 7.63
C THR A 29 -0.62 -11.57 7.32
N SER A 30 -0.61 -10.53 8.18
CA SER A 30 -1.43 -9.32 7.96
C SER A 30 -0.96 -8.52 6.74
N THR A 31 0.35 -8.29 6.60
CA THR A 31 0.94 -7.62 5.43
C THR A 31 0.71 -8.39 4.14
N LYS A 32 0.84 -9.73 4.17
CA LYS A 32 0.52 -10.58 3.01
C LYS A 32 -0.94 -10.44 2.63
N ARG A 33 -1.87 -10.48 3.59
CA ARG A 33 -3.31 -10.31 3.32
C ARG A 33 -3.62 -8.95 2.69
N THR A 34 -3.01 -7.88 3.19
CA THR A 34 -3.15 -6.53 2.63
C THR A 34 -2.58 -6.45 1.21
N TYR A 35 -1.41 -7.05 0.96
CA TYR A 35 -0.83 -7.11 -0.38
C TYR A 35 -1.71 -7.95 -1.31
N SER A 36 -2.16 -9.13 -0.89
CA SER A 36 -3.07 -9.96 -1.69
C SER A 36 -4.33 -9.21 -2.10
N SER A 37 -4.94 -8.43 -1.21
CA SER A 37 -6.10 -7.61 -1.57
C SER A 37 -5.75 -6.57 -2.62
N LYS A 38 -4.64 -5.85 -2.46
CA LYS A 38 -4.17 -4.83 -3.42
C LYS A 38 -3.84 -5.44 -4.78
N LEU A 39 -3.14 -6.56 -4.78
CA LEU A 39 -2.78 -7.31 -5.99
C LEU A 39 -4.02 -7.86 -6.69
N THR A 40 -5.04 -8.31 -5.95
CA THR A 40 -6.31 -8.76 -6.52
C THR A 40 -7.03 -7.62 -7.24
N THR A 41 -7.10 -6.44 -6.61
CA THR A 41 -7.67 -5.23 -7.24
C THR A 41 -6.88 -4.84 -8.50
N MET A 42 -5.55 -4.78 -8.40
CA MET A 42 -4.68 -4.45 -9.53
C MET A 42 -4.84 -5.45 -10.68
N THR A 43 -4.85 -6.74 -10.38
CA THR A 43 -5.00 -7.80 -11.38
C THR A 43 -6.37 -7.74 -12.05
N SER A 44 -7.43 -7.48 -11.30
CA SER A 44 -8.79 -7.34 -11.84
C SER A 44 -8.89 -6.16 -12.80
N TRP A 45 -8.28 -5.03 -12.44
CA TRP A 45 -8.22 -3.85 -13.31
C TRP A 45 -7.38 -4.10 -14.57
N LEU A 46 -6.18 -4.68 -14.40
CA LEU A 46 -5.31 -5.03 -15.52
C LEU A 46 -5.96 -6.02 -16.49
N LYS A 47 -6.74 -6.99 -16.00
CA LYS A 47 -7.45 -7.94 -16.86
C LYS A 47 -8.42 -7.26 -17.82
N VAL A 48 -9.01 -6.13 -17.42
CA VAL A 48 -9.97 -5.37 -18.23
C VAL A 48 -9.24 -4.43 -19.20
N HIS A 49 -8.19 -3.74 -18.75
CA HIS A 49 -7.55 -2.65 -19.51
C HIS A 49 -6.26 -3.06 -20.24
N HIS A 50 -5.59 -4.11 -19.77
CA HIS A 50 -4.35 -4.65 -20.31
C HIS A 50 -4.36 -6.20 -20.24
N PRO A 51 -5.29 -6.88 -20.92
CA PRO A 51 -5.53 -8.31 -20.75
C PRO A 51 -4.28 -9.17 -20.99
N ASP A 52 -3.36 -8.72 -21.85
CA ASP A 52 -2.11 -9.41 -22.15
C ASP A 52 -1.18 -9.55 -20.94
N THR A 53 -1.35 -8.67 -19.95
CA THR A 53 -0.56 -8.63 -18.71
C THR A 53 -1.06 -9.59 -17.62
N VAL A 54 -2.19 -10.28 -17.83
CA VAL A 54 -2.76 -11.23 -16.88
C VAL A 54 -2.86 -12.61 -17.52
N ASP A 55 -2.45 -13.64 -16.79
CA ASP A 55 -2.63 -15.00 -17.25
C ASP A 55 -4.10 -15.44 -17.11
N GLY A 56 -4.71 -15.79 -18.24
CA GLY A 56 -6.14 -16.14 -18.31
C GLY A 56 -6.52 -17.40 -17.52
N LEU A 57 -5.56 -18.29 -17.27
CA LEU A 57 -5.78 -19.53 -16.52
C LEU A 57 -5.63 -19.33 -15.02
N SER A 58 -4.51 -18.74 -14.59
CA SER A 58 -4.20 -18.55 -13.17
C SER A 58 -4.79 -17.26 -12.55
N ASN A 59 -5.27 -16.33 -13.38
CA ASN A 59 -5.58 -14.94 -12.97
C ASN A 59 -4.42 -14.29 -12.20
N ALA A 60 -3.18 -14.62 -12.55
CA ALA A 60 -1.99 -14.00 -11.98
C ALA A 60 -1.43 -12.96 -12.95
N MET A 61 -0.84 -11.88 -12.42
CA MET A 61 -0.11 -10.91 -13.24
C MET A 61 1.13 -11.57 -13.85
N ARG A 62 1.35 -11.34 -15.14
CA ARG A 62 2.56 -11.72 -15.85
C ARG A 62 3.62 -10.67 -15.59
N ILE A 63 4.68 -11.07 -14.89
CA ILE A 63 5.84 -10.22 -14.61
C ILE A 63 6.93 -10.54 -15.65
N PRO A 64 7.63 -9.52 -16.20
CA PRO A 64 7.49 -8.10 -15.91
C PRO A 64 6.24 -7.46 -16.55
N LEU A 65 5.57 -6.59 -15.81
CA LEU A 65 4.53 -5.72 -16.36
C LEU A 65 5.15 -4.64 -17.25
N LEU A 66 4.39 -4.25 -18.28
CA LEU A 66 4.70 -3.08 -19.10
C LEU A 66 4.64 -1.81 -18.25
N LYS A 67 5.59 -0.90 -18.46
CA LYS A 67 5.63 0.42 -17.82
C LYS A 67 4.28 1.13 -17.91
N ASP A 68 3.71 1.19 -19.11
CA ASP A 68 2.46 1.91 -19.36
C ASP A 68 1.29 1.29 -18.58
N ALA A 69 1.25 -0.04 -18.42
CA ALA A 69 0.21 -0.71 -17.63
C ALA A 69 0.33 -0.39 -16.14
N ILE A 70 1.56 -0.29 -15.62
CA ILE A 70 1.81 0.13 -14.23
C ILE A 70 1.33 1.57 -14.05
N LEU A 71 1.81 2.50 -14.88
CA LEU A 71 1.46 3.92 -14.75
C LEU A 71 -0.03 4.17 -14.97
N ALA A 72 -0.68 3.48 -15.91
CA ALA A 72 -2.11 3.59 -16.14
C ALA A 72 -2.94 3.13 -14.94
N PHE A 73 -2.58 2.01 -14.29
CA PHE A 73 -3.24 1.57 -13.06
C PHE A 73 -3.08 2.59 -11.93
N PHE A 74 -1.87 3.12 -11.72
CA PHE A 74 -1.63 4.14 -10.70
C PHE A 74 -2.37 5.44 -11.00
N GLY A 75 -2.44 5.87 -12.26
CA GLY A 75 -3.27 6.99 -12.69
C GLY A 75 -4.75 6.76 -12.38
N HIS A 76 -5.27 5.55 -12.65
CA HIS A 76 -6.66 5.20 -12.35
C HIS A 76 -6.98 5.33 -10.85
N ILE A 77 -6.20 4.73 -9.96
CA ILE A 77 -6.48 4.77 -8.51
C ILE A 77 -6.25 6.17 -7.89
N CYS A 78 -5.52 7.04 -8.58
CA CYS A 78 -5.29 8.42 -8.18
C CYS A 78 -6.30 9.42 -8.77
N SER A 79 -7.07 9.03 -9.79
CA SER A 79 -7.97 9.92 -10.56
C SER A 79 -9.01 10.65 -9.70
N ALA A 80 -9.52 10.01 -8.66
CA ALA A 80 -10.48 10.62 -7.74
C ALA A 80 -9.93 11.88 -7.07
N ALA A 81 -8.65 11.85 -6.63
CA ALA A 81 -8.01 13.02 -6.02
C ALA A 81 -7.79 14.14 -7.03
N GLU A 82 -7.39 13.81 -8.25
CA GLU A 82 -7.18 14.79 -9.34
C GLU A 82 -8.49 15.49 -9.71
N THR A 83 -9.61 14.76 -9.74
CA THR A 83 -10.93 15.34 -9.98
C THR A 83 -11.36 16.26 -8.83
N CYS A 84 -11.15 15.86 -7.58
CA CYS A 84 -11.45 16.73 -6.42
C CYS A 84 -10.63 18.02 -6.44
N ASP A 85 -9.33 17.92 -6.72
CA ASP A 85 -8.40 19.05 -6.77
C ASP A 85 -8.74 20.02 -7.91
N ARG A 86 -9.03 19.49 -9.11
CA ARG A 86 -9.43 20.29 -10.27
C ARG A 86 -10.74 21.03 -10.05
N ASP A 87 -11.74 20.33 -9.52
CA ASP A 87 -13.09 20.88 -9.41
C ASP A 87 -13.27 21.69 -8.10
N ASN A 88 -12.23 21.72 -7.24
CA ASN A 88 -12.23 22.33 -5.91
C ASN A 88 -13.40 21.81 -5.04
N VAL A 89 -13.69 20.51 -5.18
CA VAL A 89 -14.80 19.81 -4.54
C VAL A 89 -14.25 19.01 -3.36
N THR A 90 -14.96 19.02 -2.24
CA THR A 90 -14.55 18.24 -1.06
C THR A 90 -14.65 16.74 -1.34
N SER A 91 -13.86 15.92 -0.64
CA SER A 91 -13.93 14.45 -0.77
C SER A 91 -15.32 13.87 -0.47
N SER A 92 -16.20 14.63 0.19
CA SER A 92 -17.56 14.22 0.56
C SER A 92 -18.57 14.34 -0.60
N GLU A 93 -18.28 15.18 -1.58
CA GLU A 93 -19.15 15.50 -2.72
C GLU A 93 -18.70 14.80 -4.01
N ALA A 94 -17.51 14.19 -4.00
CA ALA A 94 -16.98 13.44 -5.12
C ALA A 94 -17.69 12.08 -5.31
N ALA A 95 -17.83 11.66 -6.57
CA ALA A 95 -18.41 10.36 -6.92
C ALA A 95 -17.64 9.16 -6.35
N SER A 96 -16.35 9.35 -6.03
CA SER A 96 -15.52 8.39 -5.31
C SER A 96 -14.53 9.12 -4.40
N ALA A 97 -14.43 8.68 -3.15
CA ALA A 97 -13.49 9.25 -2.19
C ALA A 97 -12.04 8.90 -2.62
N PRO A 98 -11.13 9.89 -2.66
CA PRO A 98 -9.72 9.65 -2.93
C PRO A 98 -9.11 8.66 -1.94
N LEU A 99 -8.22 7.80 -2.43
CA LEU A 99 -7.47 6.90 -1.55
C LEU A 99 -6.48 7.69 -0.69
N ALA A 100 -6.29 7.28 0.57
CA ALA A 100 -5.19 7.82 1.35
C ALA A 100 -3.83 7.55 0.67
N ALA A 101 -2.90 8.52 0.72
CA ALA A 101 -1.56 8.39 0.13
C ALA A 101 -0.84 7.11 0.58
N SER A 102 -0.94 6.76 1.86
CA SER A 102 -0.38 5.52 2.41
C SER A 102 -0.95 4.25 1.77
N SER A 103 -2.22 4.27 1.35
CA SER A 103 -2.83 3.14 0.65
C SER A 103 -2.25 2.97 -0.75
N VAL A 104 -2.01 4.07 -1.47
CA VAL A 104 -1.41 4.09 -2.81
C VAL A 104 0.05 3.64 -2.75
N TRP A 105 0.83 4.14 -1.78
CA TRP A 105 2.17 3.63 -1.49
C TRP A 105 2.16 2.13 -1.19
N GLY A 106 1.15 1.64 -0.49
CA GLY A 106 0.95 0.22 -0.24
C GLY A 106 0.73 -0.62 -1.51
N TYR A 107 0.13 -0.07 -2.58
CA TYR A 107 0.04 -0.75 -3.87
C TYR A 107 1.42 -0.91 -4.50
N ARG A 108 2.25 0.15 -4.46
CA ARG A 108 3.63 0.08 -4.95
C ARG A 108 4.43 -0.96 -4.18
N SER A 109 4.33 -0.98 -2.84
CA SER A 109 5.03 -1.98 -2.03
C SER A 109 4.59 -3.41 -2.36
N ALA A 110 3.29 -3.64 -2.58
CA ALA A 110 2.77 -4.94 -2.98
C ALA A 110 3.29 -5.36 -4.38
N LEU A 111 3.35 -4.42 -5.32
CA LEU A 111 3.90 -4.67 -6.66
C LEU A 111 5.39 -5.07 -6.59
N VAL A 112 6.20 -4.31 -5.85
CA VAL A 112 7.63 -4.62 -5.65
C VAL A 112 7.81 -5.99 -4.97
N ASP A 113 6.94 -6.35 -4.02
CA ASP A 113 6.96 -7.66 -3.37
C ASP A 113 6.71 -8.81 -4.37
N VAL A 114 5.78 -8.64 -5.30
CA VAL A 114 5.52 -9.62 -6.37
C VAL A 114 6.75 -9.79 -7.27
N TYR A 115 7.39 -8.71 -7.70
CA TYR A 115 8.62 -8.79 -8.50
C TYR A 115 9.70 -9.57 -7.74
N ARG A 116 9.93 -9.22 -6.46
CA ARG A 116 10.92 -9.90 -5.62
C ARG A 116 10.60 -11.38 -5.41
N SER A 117 9.32 -11.74 -5.29
CA SER A 117 8.89 -13.14 -5.15
C SER A 117 9.23 -13.99 -6.38
N GLN A 118 9.36 -13.36 -7.55
CA GLN A 118 9.76 -13.99 -8.81
C GLN A 118 11.26 -13.81 -9.11
N LEU A 119 12.05 -13.37 -8.12
CA LEU A 119 13.49 -13.08 -8.26
C LEU A 119 13.80 -12.01 -9.32
N LEU A 120 12.86 -11.11 -9.56
CA LEU A 120 12.99 -9.97 -10.45
C LEU A 120 13.01 -8.66 -9.65
N GLU A 121 13.56 -7.63 -10.28
CA GLU A 121 13.47 -6.27 -9.76
C GLU A 121 12.57 -5.42 -10.66
N LEU A 122 11.83 -4.50 -10.05
CA LEU A 122 11.12 -3.48 -10.82
C LEU A 122 12.16 -2.58 -11.46
N ASP A 123 12.01 -2.35 -12.77
CA ASP A 123 12.91 -1.48 -13.53
C ASP A 123 13.14 -0.14 -12.79
N PRO A 124 14.40 0.26 -12.53
CA PRO A 124 14.69 1.44 -11.72
C PRO A 124 14.12 2.74 -12.30
N GLN A 125 14.03 2.85 -13.63
CA GLN A 125 13.45 4.01 -14.28
C GLN A 125 11.93 4.04 -14.06
N VAL A 126 11.25 2.90 -14.24
CA VAL A 126 9.82 2.77 -13.94
C VAL A 126 9.54 3.07 -12.47
N ASP A 127 10.36 2.56 -11.55
CA ASP A 127 10.20 2.82 -10.11
C ASP A 127 10.36 4.31 -9.77
N THR A 128 11.33 4.98 -10.41
CA THR A 128 11.57 6.42 -10.22
C THR A 128 10.39 7.24 -10.72
N GLU A 129 9.87 6.94 -11.91
CA GLU A 129 8.70 7.61 -12.45
C GLU A 129 7.47 7.37 -11.58
N LEU A 130 7.26 6.14 -11.13
CA LEU A 130 6.17 5.81 -10.21
C LEU A 130 6.28 6.60 -8.90
N ARG A 131 7.46 6.71 -8.29
CA ARG A 131 7.63 7.53 -7.07
C ARG A 131 7.26 8.99 -7.29
N ARG A 132 7.64 9.59 -8.41
CA ARG A 132 7.25 10.98 -8.74
C ARG A 132 5.74 11.15 -8.81
N VAL A 133 5.03 10.19 -9.42
CA VAL A 133 3.56 10.19 -9.45
C VAL A 133 2.98 10.13 -8.03
N LEU A 134 3.52 9.25 -7.17
CA LEU A 134 3.05 9.10 -5.80
C LEU A 134 3.35 10.32 -4.93
N GLU A 135 4.51 10.95 -5.10
CA GLU A 135 4.86 12.21 -4.41
C GLU A 135 3.94 13.35 -4.85
N GLY A 136 3.60 13.44 -6.15
CA GLY A 136 2.61 14.39 -6.66
C GLY A 136 1.23 14.14 -6.06
N TYR A 137 0.79 12.89 -6.03
CA TYR A 137 -0.48 12.49 -5.42
C TYR A 137 -0.57 12.84 -3.93
N GLU A 138 0.50 12.59 -3.19
CA GLU A 138 0.55 12.90 -1.76
C GLU A 138 0.38 14.39 -1.48
N LYS A 139 0.96 15.26 -2.32
CA LYS A 139 0.74 16.71 -2.24
C LYS A 139 -0.72 17.07 -2.46
N VAL A 140 -1.35 16.51 -3.51
CA VAL A 140 -2.77 16.75 -3.82
C VAL A 140 -3.66 16.32 -2.64
N ILE A 141 -3.46 15.11 -2.11
CA ILE A 141 -4.24 14.61 -0.96
C ILE A 141 -4.06 15.48 0.28
N ASN A 142 -2.86 15.96 0.54
CA ASN A 142 -2.62 16.82 1.69
C ASN A 142 -3.24 18.21 1.51
N ASN A 143 -3.28 18.75 0.30
CA ASN A 143 -3.97 20.00 0.01
C ASN A 143 -5.49 19.86 0.22
N LEU A 144 -6.09 18.76 -0.25
CA LEU A 144 -7.52 18.51 -0.06
C LEU A 144 -7.94 18.43 1.41
N LYS A 145 -7.07 17.91 2.29
CA LYS A 145 -7.31 17.89 3.74
C LYS A 145 -7.24 19.27 4.40
N ASN A 146 -6.55 20.22 3.78
CA ASN A 146 -6.43 21.58 4.31
C ASN A 146 -7.60 22.48 3.87
N VAL A 147 -8.53 21.96 3.07
CA VAL A 147 -9.72 22.66 2.58
C VAL A 147 -10.98 22.28 3.41
N GLU A 148 -10.91 21.25 4.25
CA GLU A 148 -11.91 20.94 5.31
C GLU A 148 -11.77 21.86 6.52
#